data_AF-A0A3D5N5C9-F1
#
_entry.id   AF-A0A3D5N5C9-F1
#
_cell.length_a   1.000
_cell.length_b   1.000
_cell.length_c   1.000
_cell.angle_alpha   90.00
_cell.angle_beta   90.00
_cell.angle_gamma   90.00
#
_symmetry.space_group_name_H-M   'P 1'
#
loop_
_entity.id
_entity.type
_entity.pdbx_description
1 polymer ?
#
loop_
_entity_poly.entity_id
_entity_poly.type
_entity_poly.pdbx_seq_one_letter_code
_entity_poly.pdbx_strand_id
1 'polypeptide(L)'
;VINTFGGVDNVQRNLIRMGQSFDLPMWSVIRKIILPGALPTILSGFRISSSIAIILLIAAEMIGAQYGIGALILAAGNLYQTDQLIAGVVVLSLLGLCVSWLLGRLDRWLLGWR
;
A
#
# COMPACT_ATOMS: atom_id res chain seq x y z
N VAL A 1 10.57 4.87 -1.25
CA VAL A 1 11.60 5.93 -1.19
C VAL A 1 11.13 7.23 -1.82
N ILE A 2 10.65 7.22 -3.07
CA ILE A 2 10.19 8.42 -3.81
C ILE A 2 9.03 9.17 -3.12
N ASN A 3 7.98 8.46 -2.67
CA ASN A 3 6.85 9.09 -1.95
C ASN A 3 7.21 9.62 -0.55
N THR A 4 8.18 8.99 0.13
CA THR A 4 8.69 9.45 1.43
C THR A 4 9.49 10.73 1.25
N PHE A 5 10.34 10.79 0.22
CA PHE A 5 11.14 11.97 -0.11
C PHE A 5 10.27 13.14 -0.58
N GLY A 6 9.33 12.89 -1.50
CA GLY A 6 8.35 13.88 -1.96
C GLY A 6 7.39 14.35 -0.86
N GLY A 7 7.17 13.52 0.17
CA GLY A 7 6.37 13.86 1.35
C GLY A 7 7.06 14.82 2.31
N VAL A 8 8.37 14.68 2.49
CA VAL A 8 9.18 15.61 3.28
C VAL A 8 9.37 16.94 2.52
N ASP A 9 9.55 16.91 1.20
CA ASP A 9 9.71 18.13 0.39
C ASP A 9 8.39 18.89 0.17
N ASN A 10 7.22 18.22 0.28
CA ASN A 10 5.90 18.87 0.29
C ASN A 10 5.55 19.58 1.60
N VAL A 11 6.30 19.35 2.68
CA VAL A 11 6.11 20.11 3.91
C VAL A 11 6.44 21.56 3.60
N GLN A 12 5.45 22.44 3.68
CA GLN A 12 5.61 23.85 3.36
C GLN A 12 6.81 24.42 4.12
N ARG A 13 7.86 24.78 3.37
CA ARG A 13 9.11 25.36 3.91
C ARG A 13 8.84 26.56 4.83
N ASN A 14 7.67 27.21 4.65
CA ASN A 14 7.21 28.31 5.48
C ASN A 14 6.93 27.91 6.94
N LEU A 15 6.36 26.72 7.21
CA LEU A 15 6.16 26.24 8.59
C LEU A 15 7.49 25.93 9.28
N ILE A 16 8.48 25.42 8.54
CA ILE A 16 9.83 25.14 9.06
C ILE A 16 10.53 26.45 9.43
N ARG A 17 10.46 27.46 8.55
CA ARG A 17 11.02 28.81 8.82
C ARG A 17 10.32 29.49 10.00
N MET A 18 9.01 29.36 10.12
CA MET A 18 8.26 29.87 11.26
C MET A 18 8.70 29.21 12.57
N GLY A 19 8.93 27.89 12.58
CA GLY A 19 9.46 27.19 13.75
C GLY A 19 10.88 27.61 14.16
N GLN A 20 11.72 27.94 13.17
CA GLN A 20 13.06 28.49 13.42
C GLN A 20 13.02 29.92 13.98
N SER A 21 12.04 30.74 13.57
CA SER A 21 11.82 32.07 14.17
C SER A 21 11.35 32.03 15.62
N PHE A 22 10.84 30.89 16.09
CA PHE A 22 10.43 30.67 17.50
C PHE A 22 11.49 29.94 18.33
N ASP A 23 12.74 29.79 17.83
CA ASP A 23 13.84 29.10 18.53
C ASP A 23 13.49 27.66 18.96
N LEU A 24 12.64 26.98 18.19
CA LEU A 24 12.24 25.62 18.51
C LEU A 24 13.41 24.65 18.28
N PRO A 25 13.68 23.72 19.22
CA PRO A 25 14.69 22.70 19.02
C PRO A 25 14.31 21.81 17.82
N MET A 26 15.31 21.36 17.05
CA MET A 26 15.09 20.53 15.85
C MET A 26 14.19 19.33 16.08
N TRP A 27 14.22 18.74 17.28
CA TRP A 27 13.35 17.64 17.66
C TRP A 27 11.86 18.00 17.74
N SER A 28 11.53 19.22 18.18
CA SER A 28 10.16 19.75 18.18
C SER A 28 9.67 20.05 16.77
N VAL A 29 10.53 20.58 15.89
CA VAL A 29 10.21 20.85 14.49
C VAL A 29 9.92 19.54 13.75
N ILE A 30 10.75 18.51 13.94
CA ILE A 30 10.53 17.19 13.32
C ILE A 30 9.20 16.60 13.77
N ARG A 31 8.92 16.56 15.08
CA ARG A 31 7.75 15.85 15.61
C ARG A 31 6.42 16.57 15.41
N LYS A 32 6.42 17.91 15.45
CA LYS A 32 5.18 18.73 15.37
C LYS A 32 4.88 19.30 14.00
N ILE A 33 5.87 19.41 13.11
CA ILE A 33 5.71 20.06 11.80
C ILE A 33 5.95 19.06 10.67
N ILE A 34 7.12 18.41 10.67
CA ILE A 34 7.51 17.51 9.57
C ILE A 34 6.74 16.19 9.62
N LEU A 35 6.63 15.57 10.80
CA LEU A 35 5.94 14.29 10.99
C LEU A 35 4.47 14.34 10.55
N PRO A 36 3.62 15.29 11.01
CA PRO A 36 2.23 15.36 10.57
C PRO A 36 2.10 15.84 9.11
N GLY A 37 3.05 16.65 8.60
CA GLY A 37 3.03 17.12 7.20
C GLY A 37 3.43 16.04 6.19
N ALA A 38 4.35 15.14 6.55
CA ALA A 38 4.83 14.06 5.68
C ALA A 38 4.05 12.74 5.86
N LEU A 39 3.33 12.57 6.96
CA LEU A 39 2.49 11.38 7.20
C LEU A 39 1.53 11.05 6.03
N PRO A 40 0.77 12.02 5.48
CA PRO A 40 -0.21 11.76 4.42
C PRO A 40 0.42 11.22 3.13
N THR A 41 1.59 11.73 2.78
CA THR A 41 2.36 11.35 1.60
C THR A 41 3.05 9.99 1.78
N ILE A 42 3.56 9.71 2.98
CA ILE A 42 4.08 8.38 3.34
C ILE A 42 2.97 7.33 3.28
N LEU A 43 1.80 7.60 3.85
CA LEU A 43 0.65 6.69 3.83
C LEU A 43 0.11 6.47 2.41
N SER A 44 0.05 7.52 1.58
CA SER A 44 -0.28 7.39 0.16
C SER A 44 0.70 6.47 -0.58
N GLY A 45 2.00 6.58 -0.29
CA GLY A 45 3.02 5.65 -0.81
C GLY A 45 2.83 4.22 -0.31
N PHE A 46 2.52 4.06 0.96
CA PHE A 46 2.23 2.76 1.55
C PHE A 46 1.04 2.07 0.86
N ARG A 47 -0.05 2.81 0.60
CA ARG A 47 -1.21 2.30 -0.15
C ARG A 47 -0.81 1.71 -1.50
N ILE A 48 -0.09 2.50 -2.31
CA ILE A 48 0.33 2.07 -3.65
C ILE A 48 1.21 0.82 -3.56
N SER A 49 2.18 0.81 -2.62
CA SER A 49 3.05 -0.35 -2.44
C SER A 49 2.31 -1.60 -1.97
N SER A 50 1.29 -1.46 -1.12
CA SER A 50 0.47 -2.57 -0.65
C SER A 50 -0.37 -3.17 -1.78
N SER A 51 -0.96 -2.33 -2.65
CA SER A 51 -1.67 -2.82 -3.85
C SER A 51 -0.75 -3.59 -4.79
N ILE A 52 0.48 -3.11 -5.02
CA ILE A 52 1.47 -3.79 -5.87
C ILE A 52 1.95 -5.10 -5.23
N ALA A 53 2.14 -5.13 -3.90
CA ALA A 53 2.61 -6.30 -3.18
C ALA A 53 1.67 -7.51 -3.33
N ILE A 54 0.35 -7.29 -3.35
CA ILE A 54 -0.64 -8.37 -3.57
C ILE A 54 -0.47 -8.99 -4.95
N ILE A 55 -0.30 -8.15 -5.98
CA ILE A 55 -0.12 -8.63 -7.37
C ILE A 55 1.15 -9.47 -7.46
N LEU A 56 2.24 -9.01 -6.83
CA LEU A 56 3.50 -9.74 -6.78
C LEU A 56 3.39 -11.05 -5.98
N LEU A 57 2.65 -11.07 -4.88
CA LEU A 57 2.37 -12.29 -4.12
C LEU A 57 1.65 -13.34 -4.98
N ILE A 58 0.61 -12.93 -5.70
CA ILE A 58 -0.14 -13.82 -6.61
C ILE A 58 0.77 -14.35 -7.73
N ALA A 59 1.58 -13.48 -8.33
CA ALA A 59 2.56 -13.89 -9.34
C ALA A 59 3.58 -14.88 -8.77
N ALA A 60 4.00 -14.72 -7.51
CA ALA A 60 4.89 -15.66 -6.83
C ALA A 60 4.20 -17.02 -6.59
N GLU A 61 2.92 -17.03 -6.19
CA GLU A 61 2.13 -18.27 -6.07
C GLU A 61 2.04 -19.03 -7.40
N MET A 62 1.94 -18.29 -8.50
CA MET A 62 1.86 -18.87 -9.84
C MET A 62 3.17 -19.53 -10.28
N ILE A 63 4.33 -18.98 -9.93
CA ILE A 63 5.62 -19.47 -10.42
C ILE A 63 6.24 -20.52 -9.49
N GLY A 64 6.08 -20.36 -8.17
CA GLY A 64 6.90 -21.08 -7.19
C GLY A 64 6.14 -21.87 -6.12
N ALA A 65 4.82 -21.74 -6.01
CA ALA A 65 4.05 -22.44 -5.00
C ALA A 65 3.40 -23.72 -5.55
N GLN A 66 3.51 -24.83 -4.81
CA GLN A 66 2.76 -26.05 -5.11
C GLN A 66 1.31 -25.98 -4.63
N TYR A 67 1.01 -25.05 -3.73
CA TYR A 67 -0.31 -24.83 -3.15
C TYR A 67 -0.62 -23.34 -3.17
N GLY A 68 -1.82 -22.98 -3.62
CA GLY A 68 -2.25 -21.59 -3.76
C GLY A 68 -3.32 -21.46 -4.84
N ILE A 69 -4.07 -20.37 -4.83
CA ILE A 69 -5.14 -20.15 -5.81
C ILE A 69 -4.52 -19.82 -7.17
N GLY A 70 -3.42 -19.07 -7.20
CA GLY A 70 -2.66 -18.81 -8.43
C GLY A 70 -2.10 -20.10 -9.06
N ALA A 71 -1.55 -21.00 -8.23
CA ALA A 71 -1.07 -22.31 -8.67
C ALA A 71 -2.21 -23.20 -9.21
N LEU A 72 -3.37 -23.18 -8.55
CA LEU A 72 -4.54 -23.96 -8.98
C LEU A 72 -5.10 -23.46 -10.32
N ILE A 73 -5.17 -22.14 -10.53
CA ILE A 73 -5.59 -21.56 -11.81
C ILE A 73 -4.63 -21.98 -12.93
N LEU A 74 -3.32 -21.96 -12.69
CA LEU A 74 -2.34 -22.41 -13.67
C LEU A 74 -2.45 -23.90 -13.97
N ALA A 75 -2.63 -24.74 -12.94
CA ALA A 75 -2.83 -26.17 -13.12
C ALA A 75 -4.10 -26.48 -13.91
N ALA A 76 -5.23 -25.83 -13.57
CA ALA A 76 -6.50 -25.97 -14.29
C ALA A 76 -6.38 -25.49 -15.74
N GLY A 77 -5.61 -24.41 -15.99
CA GLY A 77 -5.32 -23.92 -17.34
C GLY A 77 -4.49 -24.90 -18.18
N ASN A 78 -3.45 -25.50 -17.59
CA ASN A 78 -2.65 -26.53 -18.26
C ASN A 78 -3.45 -27.80 -18.56
N LEU A 79 -4.42 -28.14 -17.71
CA LEU A 79 -5.31 -29.28 -17.89
C LEU A 79 -6.53 -28.99 -18.78
N TYR A 80 -6.65 -27.77 -19.33
CA TYR A 80 -7.82 -27.30 -20.09
C TYR A 80 -9.15 -27.49 -19.35
N GLN A 81 -9.13 -27.47 -18.01
CA GLN A 81 -10.32 -27.56 -17.17
C GLN A 81 -10.92 -26.17 -16.97
N THR A 82 -11.63 -25.70 -17.99
CA THR A 82 -12.19 -24.34 -18.04
C THR A 82 -13.13 -24.05 -16.88
N ASP A 83 -13.90 -25.05 -16.40
CA ASP A 83 -14.77 -24.90 -15.23
C ASP A 83 -13.98 -24.54 -13.96
N GLN A 84 -12.89 -25.27 -13.69
CA GLN A 84 -12.04 -25.00 -12.53
C GLN A 84 -11.22 -23.72 -12.69
N LEU A 85 -10.78 -23.41 -13.90
CA LEU A 85 -10.08 -22.16 -14.20
C LEU A 85 -10.97 -20.96 -13.91
N ILE A 86 -12.21 -20.95 -14.42
CA ILE A 86 -13.14 -19.84 -14.21
C ILE A 86 -13.50 -19.74 -12.72
N ALA A 87 -13.79 -20.87 -12.06
CA ALA A 87 -14.05 -20.89 -10.62
C ALA A 87 -12.87 -20.31 -9.82
N GLY A 88 -11.64 -20.70 -10.15
CA GLY A 88 -10.42 -20.17 -9.53
C GLY A 88 -10.25 -18.66 -9.74
N VAL A 89 -10.45 -18.17 -10.96
CA VAL A 89 -10.36 -16.74 -11.29
C VAL A 89 -11.43 -15.93 -10.54
N VAL A 90 -12.65 -16.45 -10.41
CA VAL A 90 -13.74 -15.79 -9.65
C VAL A 90 -13.37 -15.70 -8.17
N VAL A 91 -12.90 -16.80 -7.57
CA VAL A 91 -12.47 -16.82 -6.16
C VAL A 91 -11.29 -15.89 -5.93
N LEU A 92 -10.30 -15.89 -6.83
CA LEU A 92 -9.15 -15.00 -6.77
C LEU A 92 -9.57 -13.53 -6.87
N SER A 93 -10.51 -13.22 -7.76
CA SER A 93 -11.04 -11.87 -7.94
C SER A 93 -11.80 -11.38 -6.71
N LEU A 94 -12.61 -12.26 -6.09
CA LEU A 94 -13.30 -12.00 -4.83
C LEU A 94 -12.31 -11.73 -3.69
N LEU A 95 -11.28 -12.57 -3.56
CA LEU A 95 -10.24 -12.37 -2.56
C LEU A 95 -9.45 -11.08 -2.81
N GLY A 96 -9.04 -10.82 -4.04
CA GLY A 96 -8.35 -9.60 -4.42
C GLY A 96 -9.17 -8.35 -4.10
N LEU A 97 -10.48 -8.38 -4.37
CA LEU A 97 -11.41 -7.31 -4.00
C LEU A 97 -11.56 -7.18 -2.48
N CYS A 98 -11.73 -8.29 -1.75
CA CYS A 98 -11.83 -8.28 -0.28
C CYS A 98 -10.57 -7.68 0.36
N VAL A 99 -9.38 -8.09 -0.09
CA VAL A 99 -8.10 -7.58 0.41
C VAL A 99 -7.94 -6.10 0.03
N SER A 100 -8.24 -5.73 -1.22
CA SER A 100 -8.20 -4.33 -1.66
C SER A 100 -9.15 -3.45 -0.84
N TRP A 101 -10.33 -3.96 -0.52
CA TRP A 101 -11.32 -3.26 0.30
C TRP A 101 -10.86 -3.14 1.76
N LEU A 102 -10.34 -4.22 2.36
CA LEU A 102 -9.76 -4.22 3.71
C LEU A 102 -8.61 -3.23 3.84
N LEU A 103 -7.68 -3.23 2.87
CA LEU A 103 -6.56 -2.29 2.86
C LEU A 103 -7.04 -0.85 2.67
N GLY A 104 -8.01 -0.62 1.79
CA GLY A 104 -8.63 0.70 1.66
C GLY A 104 -9.34 1.16 2.94
N ARG A 105 -9.95 0.23 3.70
CA ARG A 105 -10.60 0.51 4.99
C ARG A 105 -9.57 0.85 6.06
N LEU A 106 -8.48 0.09 6.15
CA LEU A 106 -7.36 0.32 7.06
C LEU A 106 -6.69 1.67 6.78
N ASP A 107 -6.50 2.01 5.51
CA ASP A 107 -5.95 3.30 5.09
C ASP A 107 -6.85 4.46 5.53
N ARG A 108 -8.17 4.35 5.31
CA ARG A 108 -9.13 5.36 5.80
C ARG A 108 -9.17 5.47 7.33
N TRP A 109 -8.92 4.38 8.05
CA TRP A 109 -8.89 4.38 9.51
C TRP A 109 -7.62 5.05 10.04
N LEU A 110 -6.46 4.77 9.43
CA LEU A 110 -5.18 5.40 9.75
C LEU A 110 -5.13 6.88 9.35
N LEU A 111 -5.76 7.24 8.23
CA LEU A 111 -5.96 8.63 7.79
C LEU A 111 -7.21 9.30 8.38
N GLY A 112 -7.91 8.62 9.29
CA GLY A 112 -9.14 9.12 9.93
C GLY A 112 -8.93 10.31 10.86
N TRP A 113 -7.67 10.74 11.05
CA TRP A 113 -7.27 11.94 11.82
C TRP A 113 -7.24 13.23 10.98
N ARG A 114 -7.82 13.22 9.77
CA ARG A 114 -8.22 14.47 9.11
C ARG A 114 -9.28 15.19 9.93
#